data_AF-A0A255SD13-F1
#
_entry.id   AF-A0A255SD13-F1
#
_cell.length_a   1.000
_cell.length_b   1.000
_cell.length_c   1.000
_cell.angle_alpha   90.00
_cell.angle_beta   90.00
_cell.angle_gamma   90.00
#
_symmetry.space_group_name_H-M   'P 1'
#
loop_
_entity.id
_entity.type
_entity.pdbx_description
1 polymer ?
#
loop_
_entity_poly.entity_id
_entity_poly.type
_entity_poly.pdbx_seq_one_letter_code
_entity_poly.pdbx_strand_id
1 'polypeptide(L)' 'MLARMVLPKEVLDHFIITDIEYVDTKAYGQPEMHIHLDEKIHPDLQGDSHFESKGFISPVEVTDFPIR' A
#
# COMPACT_ATOMS: atom_id res chain seq x y z
N MET A 1 1.31 -8.80 10.91
CA MET A 1 2.38 -9.74 10.49
C MET A 1 2.05 -10.46 9.17
N LEU A 2 0.78 -10.81 8.91
CA LEU A 2 0.36 -11.43 7.62
C LEU A 2 0.52 -10.49 6.41
N ALA A 3 0.11 -9.23 6.50
CA ALA A 3 0.21 -8.25 5.41
C ALA A 3 1.63 -8.08 4.83
N ARG A 4 2.68 -8.16 5.67
CA ARG A 4 4.08 -8.12 5.21
C ARG A 4 4.54 -9.38 4.46
N MET A 5 3.81 -10.50 4.60
CA MET A 5 4.10 -11.74 3.87
C MET A 5 3.42 -11.79 2.50
N VAL A 6 2.31 -11.06 2.34
CA VAL A 6 1.54 -11.02 1.08
C VAL A 6 2.04 -9.91 0.14
N LEU A 7 2.58 -8.82 0.70
CA LEU A 7 3.09 -7.71 -0.10
C LEU A 7 4.51 -8.01 -0.61
N PRO A 8 4.81 -7.72 -1.90
CA PRO A 8 6.16 -7.81 -2.44
C PRO A 8 7.14 -6.96 -1.63
N LYS A 9 8.39 -7.43 -1.54
CA LYS A 9 9.43 -6.74 -0.77
C LYS A 9 9.68 -5.33 -1.30
N GLU A 10 9.62 -5.16 -2.61
CA GLU A 10 9.82 -3.89 -3.31
C GLU A 10 8.80 -2.84 -2.85
N VAL A 11 7.55 -3.25 -2.60
CA VAL A 11 6.52 -2.35 -2.04
C VAL A 11 6.88 -1.96 -0.61
N LEU A 12 7.34 -2.91 0.20
CA LEU A 12 7.73 -2.65 1.59
C LEU A 12 9.05 -1.87 1.73
N ASP A 13 9.84 -1.75 0.67
CA ASP A 13 11.04 -0.92 0.63
C ASP A 13 10.65 0.56 0.57
N HIS A 14 9.59 0.91 -0.17
CA HIS A 14 9.10 2.29 -0.35
C HIS A 14 7.94 2.68 0.55
N PHE A 15 7.14 1.73 1.03
CA PHE A 15 5.91 2.01 1.78
C PHE A 15 5.95 1.37 3.18
N ILE A 16 5.19 1.94 4.11
CA ILE A 16 4.91 1.39 5.43
C ILE A 16 3.42 1.07 5.54
N ILE A 17 3.09 -0.03 6.21
CA ILE A 17 1.69 -0.37 6.50
C ILE A 17 1.24 0.48 7.68
N THR A 18 0.20 1.28 7.47
CA THR A 18 -0.37 2.18 8.48
C THR A 18 -1.62 1.60 9.13
N ASP A 19 -2.44 0.88 8.36
CA ASP A 19 -3.63 0.21 8.88
C ASP A 19 -4.00 -1.04 8.08
N ILE A 20 -4.81 -1.91 8.68
CA ILE A 20 -5.38 -3.10 8.03
C ILE A 20 -6.84 -3.21 8.48
N GLU A 21 -7.75 -3.07 7.54
CA GLU A 21 -9.18 -3.22 7.78
C GLU A 21 -9.75 -4.42 7.01
N TYR A 22 -10.85 -4.97 7.52
CA TYR A 22 -11.60 -6.01 6.83
C TYR A 22 -12.98 -5.45 6.47
N VAL A 23 -13.22 -5.30 5.18
CA VAL A 23 -14.44 -4.70 4.64
C VAL A 23 -15.35 -5.81 4.13
N ASP A 24 -16.56 -5.90 4.67
CA ASP A 24 -17.56 -6.86 4.19
C ASP A 24 -18.13 -6.38 2.85
N THR A 25 -17.55 -6.87 1.76
CA THR A 25 -18.04 -6.59 0.42
C THR A 25 -18.99 -7.70 -0.03
N LYS A 26 -20.22 -7.32 -0.37
CA LYS A 26 -21.25 -8.27 -0.86
C LYS A 26 -20.87 -8.96 -2.18
N ALA A 27 -19.80 -8.52 -2.83
CA ALA A 27 -19.35 -9.01 -4.13
C ALA A 27 -18.67 -10.38 -4.06
N TYR A 28 -17.90 -10.67 -3.01
CA TYR A 28 -17.06 -11.87 -2.96
C TYR A 28 -17.51 -12.91 -1.92
N GLY A 29 -18.64 -12.68 -1.24
CA GLY A 29 -19.22 -13.60 -0.26
C GLY A 29 -18.37 -13.79 1.01
N GLN A 30 -17.29 -13.03 1.16
CA GLN A 30 -16.35 -13.03 2.27
C GLN A 30 -15.74 -11.63 2.43
N PRO A 31 -15.33 -11.22 3.64
CA PRO A 31 -14.72 -9.92 3.86
C PRO A 31 -13.39 -9.76 3.09
N GLU A 32 -13.22 -8.63 2.43
CA GLU A 32 -11.96 -8.22 1.82
C GLU A 32 -11.02 -7.65 2.87
N MET A 33 -9.72 -7.88 2.71
CA MET A 33 -8.69 -7.25 3.53
C MET A 33 -8.13 -6.03 2.79
N HIS A 34 -8.32 -4.84 3.32
CA HIS A 34 -7.75 -3.60 2.78
C HIS A 34 -6.51 -3.24 3.60
N ILE A 35 -5.38 -3.09 2.93
CA ILE A 35 -4.11 -2.73 3.55
C ILE A 35 -3.80 -1.27 3.20
N HIS A 36 -3.75 -0.41 4.21
CA HIS A 36 -3.42 1.00 4.05
C HIS A 36 -1.91 1.21 4.12
N LEU A 37 -1.38 1.94 3.16
CA LEU A 37 0.06 2.15 2.97
C LEU A 37 0.36 3.64 2.90
N ASP A 38 1.38 4.07 3.65
CA ASP A 38 1.98 5.40 3.51
C ASP A 38 3.36 5.28 2.88
N GLU A 39 3.71 6.24 2.03
CA GLU A 39 5.02 6.32 1.40
C GLU A 39 6.09 6.76 2.40
N LYS A 40 7.24 6.08 2.40
CA LYS A 40 8.41 6.51 3.14
C LYS A 40 9.04 7.69 2.44
N ILE A 41 9.38 8.71 3.21
CA ILE A 41 10.18 9.82 2.70
C ILE A 41 11.55 9.28 2.27
N HIS A 42 11.90 9.46 0.99
CA HIS A 42 13.21 9.07 0.49
C HIS A 42 14.30 9.81 1.28
N PRO A 43 15.38 9.13 1.72
CA PRO A 43 16.44 9.76 2.52
C PRO A 43 17.03 11.01 1.86
N ASP A 44 17.21 10.97 0.53
CA ASP A 44 17.75 12.09 -0.25
C ASP A 44 16.82 13.32 -0.29
N LEU A 45 15.55 13.14 0.10
CA LEU A 45 14.54 14.19 0.17
C LEU A 45 14.28 14.65 1.61
N GLN A 46 14.86 13.98 2.61
CA GLN A 46 14.81 14.41 4.00
C GLN A 46 15.72 15.65 4.18
N GLY A 47 15.18 16.82 3.85
CA GLY A 47 15.84 18.11 4.05
C GLY A 47 15.94 18.99 2.80
N ASP A 48 15.49 18.53 1.65
CA ASP A 48 15.41 19.38 0.46
C ASP A 48 14.15 20.26 0.51
N SER A 49 14.35 21.57 0.68
CA SER A 49 13.26 22.56 0.72
C SER A 49 12.54 22.74 -0.62
N HIS A 50 13.07 22.16 -1.70
CA HIS A 50 12.48 22.19 -3.04
C HIS A 50 11.65 20.95 -3.35
N PHE A 51 11.57 19.99 -2.43
CA PHE A 51 10.73 18.81 -2.61
C PHE A 51 9.27 19.12 -2.26
N GLU A 52 8.51 19.49 -3.29
CA GLU A 52 7.06 19.66 -3.21
C GLU A 52 6.38 18.34 -3.63
N SER A 53 5.61 17.74 -2.70
CA SER A 53 4.82 16.54 -3.02
C SER A 53 3.89 16.87 -4.17
N LYS A 54 3.97 16.12 -5.28
CA LYS A 54 3.14 16.35 -6.48
C LYS A 54 1.66 15.98 -6.29
N GLY A 55 1.24 15.70 -5.05
CA GLY A 55 -0.11 15.27 -4.71
C GLY A 55 -0.31 13.77 -4.89
N PHE A 56 -1.40 13.27 -4.33
CA PHE A 56 -1.76 11.85 -4.40
C PHE A 56 -2.17 11.48 -5.82
N ILE A 57 -1.58 10.40 -6.35
CA ILE A 57 -2.05 9.76 -7.58
C ILE A 57 -3.38 9.06 -7.25
N SER A 58 -4.32 9.07 -8.19
CA SER A 58 -5.60 8.36 -8.01
C SER A 58 -5.34 6.88 -7.66
N PRO A 59 -6.09 6.30 -6.70
CA PRO A 59 -5.86 4.94 -6.25
C PRO A 59 -5.93 3.96 -7.42
N VAL A 60 -4.91 3.10 -7.53
CA VAL A 60 -4.83 2.03 -8.54
C VAL A 60 -5.01 0.70 -7.82
N GLU A 61 -6.01 -0.06 -8.26
CA GLU A 61 -6.31 -1.38 -7.68
C GLU A 61 -5.40 -2.43 -8.32
N VAL A 62 -4.49 -3.01 -7.52
CA VAL A 62 -3.60 -4.09 -7.97
C VAL A 62 -4.21 -5.42 -7.52
N THR A 63 -4.80 -6.15 -8.46
CA THR A 63 -5.32 -7.50 -8.22
C THR A 63 -4.25 -8.53 -8.56
N ASP A 64 -3.78 -9.28 -7.56
CA ASP A 64 -2.92 -10.44 -7.81
C ASP A 64 -3.78 -11.60 -8.33
N PHE A 65 -3.42 -12.17 -9.48
CA PHE A 65 -4.13 -13.29 -10.08
C PHE A 65 -3.64 -14.61 -9.46
N PRO A 66 -4.51 -15.62 -9.29
CA PRO A 66 -4.07 -16.90 -8.74
C PRO A 66 -3.00 -17.52 -9.65
N ILE A 67 -1.80 -17.70 -9.10
CA ILE A 67 -0.74 -18.49 -9.71
C ILE A 67 -1.27 -19.93 -9.81
N ARG A 68 -1.38 -20.44 -11.04
CA ARG A 68 -1.83 -21.81 -11.32
C ARG A 68 -0.75 -22.84 -11.00
#